data_AF-A0A7V9C3Z5-F1
#
_entry.id   AF-A0A7V9C3Z5-F1
#
_cell.length_a   1.000
_cell.length_b   1.000
_cell.length_c   1.000
_cell.angle_alpha   90.00
_cell.angle_beta   90.00
_cell.angle_gamma   90.00
#
_symmetry.space_group_name_H-M   'P 1'
#
loop_
_entity.id
_entity.type
_entity.pdbx_description
1 polymer ?
#
loop_
_entity_poly.entity_id
_entity_poly.type
_entity_poly.pdbx_seq_one_letter_code
_entity_poly.pdbx_strand_id
1 'polypeptide(L)' 'DAIKHTPFVRDQPKVKPNEPCYCGSGKKYKKCHGAGM' A
#
# COMPACT_ATOMS: atom_id res chain seq x y z
N ASP A 1 -24.25 -6.87 -25.25
CA ASP A 1 -23.62 -5.67 -24.64
C ASP A 1 -22.53 -6.09 -23.67
N ALA A 2 -21.26 -5.80 -23.98
CA ALA A 2 -20.13 -6.24 -23.18
C ALA A 2 -19.81 -5.21 -22.08
N ILE A 3 -19.87 -5.64 -20.81
CA ILE A 3 -19.50 -4.84 -19.65
C ILE A 3 -17.99 -4.61 -19.69
N LYS A 4 -17.56 -3.39 -20.00
CA LYS A 4 -16.15 -3.00 -19.98
C LYS A 4 -15.70 -2.82 -18.54
N HIS A 5 -14.88 -3.72 -18.03
CA HIS A 5 -14.21 -3.54 -16.74
C HIS A 5 -13.12 -2.47 -16.85
N THR A 6 -13.28 -1.37 -16.13
CA THR A 6 -12.24 -0.35 -15.98
C THR A 6 -11.33 -0.70 -14.80
N PRO A 7 -10.00 -0.57 -14.94
CA PRO A 7 -9.08 -0.81 -13.83
C PRO A 7 -9.30 0.21 -12.71
N PHE A 8 -9.24 -0.25 -11.45
CA PHE A 8 -9.28 0.62 -10.30
C PHE A 8 -7.93 1.33 -10.13
N VAL A 9 -7.96 2.68 -10.12
CA VAL A 9 -6.79 3.51 -9.82
C VAL A 9 -6.93 4.00 -8.40
N ARG A 10 -5.91 3.74 -7.57
CA ARG A 10 -5.89 4.24 -6.20
C ARG A 10 -5.42 5.69 -6.18
N ASP A 11 -6.18 6.55 -5.52
CA ASP A 11 -5.83 7.96 -5.28
C ASP A 11 -4.53 8.11 -4.46
N GLN A 12 -4.37 7.24 -3.46
CA GLN A 12 -3.27 7.33 -2.50
C GLN A 12 -1.98 6.63 -2.97
N PRO A 13 -0.80 7.25 -2.76
CA PRO A 13 0.48 6.73 -3.19
C PRO A 13 0.81 5.40 -2.51
N LYS A 14 1.43 4.46 -3.25
CA LYS A 14 1.77 3.13 -2.71
C LYS A 14 2.90 3.25 -1.69
N VAL A 15 2.61 2.85 -0.44
CA VAL A 15 3.61 2.78 0.62
C VAL A 15 4.68 1.78 0.20
N LYS A 16 5.93 2.23 0.13
CA LYS A 16 7.06 1.38 -0.24
C LYS A 16 7.55 0.61 0.99
N PRO A 17 8.15 -0.59 0.82
CA PRO A 17 8.68 -1.38 1.93
C PRO A 17 9.64 -0.64 2.88
N ASN A 18 10.41 0.33 2.38
CA ASN A 18 11.39 1.08 3.17
C ASN A 18 10.87 2.38 3.79
N GLU A 19 9.67 2.83 3.42
CA GLU A 19 9.05 4.04 3.98
C GLU A 19 8.71 3.87 5.47
N PRO A 20 8.57 4.96 6.25
CA PRO A 20 8.03 4.88 7.60
C PRO A 20 6.62 4.26 7.59
N CYS A 21 6.34 3.41 8.58
CA CYS A 21 5.03 2.78 8.70
C CYS A 21 3.98 3.80 9.18
N TYR A 22 2.80 3.80 8.56
CA TYR A 22 1.71 4.75 8.85
C TYR A 22 1.16 4.66 10.29
N CYS A 23 1.50 3.62 11.05
CA CYS A 23 1.04 3.43 12.42
C CYS A 23 1.82 4.25 13.47
N GLY A 24 2.79 5.08 13.05
CA GLY A 24 3.57 5.91 13.95
C GLY A 24 4.63 5.17 14.78
N SER A 25 4.87 3.88 14.53
CA SER A 25 5.84 3.08 15.31
C SER A 25 7.32 3.43 15.10
N GLY A 26 7.64 4.36 14.19
CA GLY A 26 9.02 4.67 13.77
C GLY A 26 9.72 3.57 12.97
N LYS A 27 9.07 2.41 12.77
CA LYS A 27 9.61 1.29 11.99
C LYS A 27 9.36 1.50 10.48
N LYS A 28 10.22 0.91 9.65
CA LYS A 28 9.96 0.78 8.20
C LYS A 28 8.71 -0.07 7.97
N TYR A 29 7.94 0.22 6.91
CA TYR A 29 6.71 -0.50 6.56
C TYR A 29 6.93 -2.03 6.52
N LYS A 30 7.99 -2.50 5.85
CA LYS A 30 8.35 -3.94 5.75
C LYS A 30 8.70 -4.62 7.08
N LYS A 31 8.94 -3.84 8.14
CA LYS A 31 9.26 -4.32 9.50
C LYS A 31 8.10 -4.13 10.47
N CYS A 32 6.92 -3.75 9.98
CA CYS A 32 5.74 -3.47 10.79
C CYS A 32 4.49 -4.00 10.08
N HIS A 33 3.60 -3.13 9.60
CA HIS A 33 2.35 -3.57 8.96
C HIS A 33 2.62 -4.33 7.65
N GLY A 34 3.73 -4.02 6.97
CA GLY A 34 4.21 -4.72 5.79
C GLY A 34 5.03 -5.98 6.06
N ALA A 35 5.13 -6.44 7.30
CA ALA A 35 5.84 -7.68 7.61
C ALA A 35 4.94 -8.89 7.29
N GLY A 36 5.36 -9.73 6.36
CA GLY A 36 4.63 -10.94 5.97
C GLY A 36 3.67 -10.79 4.79
N MET A 37 3.68 -9.64 4.11
CA MET A 37 3.02 -9.40 2.82
C MET A 37 4.03 -9.21 1.69
#